data_AF-A0A3A6KD92-F1
#
_entry.id   AF-A0A3A6KD92-F1
#
_cell.length_a   1.000
_cell.length_b   1.000
_cell.length_c   1.000
_cell.angle_alpha   90.00
_cell.angle_beta   90.00
_cell.angle_gamma   90.00
#
_symmetry.space_group_name_H-M   'P 1'
#
loop_
_entity.id
_entity.type
_entity.pdbx_description
1 polymer ?
#
loop_
_entity_poly.entity_id
_entity_poly.type
_entity_poly.pdbx_seq_one_letter_code
_entity_poly.pdbx_strand_id
1 'polypeptide(L)'
;MRDITLCHPRLQALAAELIRKCADQGLQIKIGETLRTTAEQDALYAQGRSKPGKIFTNAKGSSYSSYHQWGVAFDIYRADGRGAYYDKDGFFSKAGEIGVSIGLEWGGSWKSIVDKPHFQLPDWGSSTSGIKKHYKTPEQFMKTWSAAEENQIVEGWRHDAHGWWWQNEDGSWVASDWRLINHHHYLFGANGYIRTGWHRWNPDTKQVDPADGSGDWYYFQEGGDLQGACWHSRSNGAMEVWYAEK
;
A
#
# COMPACT_ATOMS: atom_id res chain seq x y z
N MET A 1 7.43 6.02 -15.96
CA MET A 1 6.50 6.14 -14.81
C MET A 1 7.32 5.81 -13.59
N ARG A 2 7.38 6.71 -12.62
CA ARG A 2 8.08 6.43 -11.36
C ARG A 2 7.13 5.76 -10.37
N ASP A 3 7.71 4.97 -9.49
CA ASP A 3 6.97 4.13 -8.55
C ASP A 3 6.38 5.01 -7.43
N ILE A 4 5.05 5.05 -7.35
CA ILE A 4 4.32 5.81 -6.32
C ILE A 4 4.35 5.09 -4.97
N THR A 5 4.62 3.78 -4.95
CA THR A 5 4.65 2.97 -3.71
C THR A 5 5.82 3.34 -2.80
N LEU A 6 6.80 4.08 -3.31
CA LEU A 6 7.91 4.64 -2.54
C LEU A 6 7.56 5.94 -1.78
N CYS A 7 6.36 6.48 -1.98
CA CYS A 7 5.88 7.68 -1.31
C CYS A 7 5.05 7.34 -0.05
N HIS A 8 4.75 8.36 0.75
CA HIS A 8 3.93 8.24 1.95
C HIS A 8 2.59 7.54 1.64
N PRO A 9 2.12 6.54 2.42
CA PRO A 9 0.91 5.76 2.11
C PRO A 9 -0.34 6.61 1.81
N ARG A 10 -0.59 7.65 2.61
CA ARG A 10 -1.66 8.62 2.33
C ARG A 10 -1.51 9.33 0.98
N LEU A 11 -0.29 9.66 0.55
CA LEU A 11 -0.07 10.25 -0.78
C LEU A 11 -0.38 9.23 -1.89
N GLN A 12 -0.09 7.95 -1.69
CA GLN A 12 -0.43 6.89 -2.64
C GLN A 12 -1.94 6.80 -2.85
N ALA A 13 -2.71 6.78 -1.76
CA ALA A 13 -4.17 6.73 -1.80
C ALA A 13 -4.75 7.95 -2.53
N LEU A 14 -4.26 9.15 -2.21
CA LEU A 14 -4.70 10.40 -2.86
C LEU A 14 -4.29 10.46 -4.34
N ALA A 15 -3.13 9.93 -4.72
CA ALA A 15 -2.71 9.84 -6.12
C ALA A 15 -3.63 8.92 -6.92
N ALA A 16 -4.00 7.75 -6.37
CA ALA A 16 -4.96 6.84 -6.99
C ALA A 16 -6.35 7.49 -7.13
N GLU A 17 -6.81 8.20 -6.10
CA GLU A 17 -8.09 8.93 -6.15
C GLU A 17 -8.07 10.06 -7.18
N LEU A 18 -6.96 10.80 -7.28
CA LEU A 18 -6.77 11.86 -8.29
C LEU A 18 -6.88 11.29 -9.71
N ILE A 19 -6.19 10.18 -9.99
CA ILE A 19 -6.24 9.50 -11.31
C ILE A 19 -7.69 9.12 -11.64
N ARG A 20 -8.41 8.51 -10.68
CA ARG A 20 -9.80 8.10 -10.87
C ARG A 20 -10.72 9.29 -11.14
N LYS A 21 -10.69 10.32 -10.30
CA LYS A 21 -11.55 11.52 -10.45
C LYS A 21 -11.22 12.33 -11.71
N CYS A 22 -9.96 12.40 -12.10
CA CYS A 22 -9.56 13.01 -13.36
C CYS A 22 -10.11 12.21 -14.55
N ALA A 23 -10.00 10.88 -14.52
CA ALA A 23 -10.54 10.02 -15.57
C ALA A 23 -12.07 10.16 -15.72
N ASP A 24 -12.81 10.26 -14.60
CA ASP A 24 -14.27 10.51 -14.60
C ASP A 24 -14.66 11.82 -15.30
N GLN A 25 -13.73 12.78 -15.39
CA GLN A 25 -13.91 14.07 -16.08
C GLN A 25 -13.23 14.13 -17.46
N GLY A 26 -12.77 12.99 -17.99
CA GLY A 26 -12.08 12.93 -19.28
C GLY A 26 -10.64 13.47 -19.25
N LEU A 27 -10.06 13.69 -18.07
CA LEU A 27 -8.69 14.13 -17.88
C LEU A 27 -7.79 12.92 -17.66
N GLN A 28 -7.22 12.37 -18.74
CA GLN A 28 -6.32 11.23 -18.63
C GLN A 28 -4.95 11.68 -18.12
N ILE A 29 -4.62 11.31 -16.89
CA ILE A 29 -3.33 11.63 -16.25
C ILE A 29 -2.55 10.36 -15.90
N LYS A 30 -1.24 10.49 -15.80
CA LYS A 30 -0.32 9.46 -15.27
C LYS A 30 0.73 10.11 -14.37
N ILE A 31 1.29 9.34 -13.45
CA ILE A 31 2.36 9.80 -12.55
C ILE A 31 3.70 9.79 -13.29
N GLY A 32 4.36 10.93 -13.35
CA GLY A 32 5.66 11.16 -13.97
C GLY A 32 6.80 11.02 -12.96
N GLU A 33 6.76 11.83 -11.91
CA GLU A 33 7.80 11.91 -10.87
C GLU A 33 7.22 11.57 -9.49
N THR A 34 8.02 10.91 -8.64
CA THR A 34 7.65 10.51 -7.28
C THR A 34 8.81 10.79 -6.32
N LEU A 35 9.21 9.82 -5.48
CA LEU A 35 10.37 9.93 -4.60
C LEU A 35 11.63 10.26 -5.41
N ARG A 36 12.40 11.22 -4.92
CA ARG A 36 13.66 11.66 -5.54
C ARG A 36 14.81 11.58 -4.56
N THR A 37 15.88 10.91 -4.95
CA THR A 37 17.11 10.85 -4.16
C THR A 37 17.88 12.18 -4.20
N THR A 38 18.79 12.36 -3.24
CA THR A 38 19.73 13.50 -3.21
C THR A 38 20.50 13.66 -4.51
N ALA A 39 21.03 12.56 -5.05
CA ALA A 39 21.82 12.57 -6.28
C ALA A 39 20.99 13.01 -7.50
N GLU A 40 19.74 12.55 -7.59
CA GLU A 40 18.83 12.96 -8.66
C GLU A 40 18.45 14.44 -8.55
N GLN A 41 18.21 14.93 -7.32
CA GLN A 41 17.92 16.34 -7.09
C GLN A 41 19.12 17.23 -7.43
N ASP A 42 20.35 16.83 -7.12
CA ASP A 42 21.56 17.54 -7.52
C ASP A 42 21.76 17.54 -9.04
N ALA A 43 21.43 16.44 -9.72
CA ALA A 43 21.46 16.37 -11.17
C ALA A 43 20.45 17.34 -11.83
N LEU A 44 19.26 17.51 -11.25
CA LEU A 44 18.28 18.51 -11.69
C LEU A 44 18.75 19.94 -11.38
N TYR A 45 19.32 20.18 -10.21
CA TYR A 45 19.86 21.49 -9.84
C TYR A 45 20.96 21.97 -10.80
N ALA A 46 21.75 21.04 -11.35
CA ALA A 46 22.79 21.33 -12.32
C ALA A 46 22.26 21.87 -13.68
N GLN A 47 21.01 21.60 -14.04
CA GLN A 47 20.42 22.06 -15.32
C GLN A 47 20.25 23.58 -15.34
N GLY A 48 20.63 24.19 -16.47
CA GLY A 48 20.67 25.65 -16.64
C GLY A 48 21.76 26.35 -15.80
N ARG A 49 22.65 25.57 -15.16
CA ARG A 49 23.78 26.07 -14.36
C ARG A 49 25.10 25.52 -14.88
N SER A 50 25.44 24.29 -14.49
CA SER A 50 26.63 23.58 -14.96
C SER A 50 26.35 22.67 -16.17
N LYS A 51 25.08 22.45 -16.50
CA LYS A 51 24.62 21.81 -17.74
C LYS A 51 23.72 22.76 -18.53
N PRO A 52 23.76 22.76 -19.87
CA PRO A 52 22.82 23.54 -20.69
C PRO A 52 21.36 23.16 -20.39
N GLY A 53 20.43 24.11 -20.48
CA GLY A 53 18.99 23.86 -20.33
C GLY A 53 18.27 24.93 -19.49
N LYS A 54 16.97 24.74 -19.28
CA LYS A 54 16.15 25.57 -18.40
C LYS A 54 16.43 25.21 -16.93
N ILE A 55 16.37 26.21 -16.05
CA ILE A 55 16.37 25.96 -14.60
C ILE A 55 15.00 25.43 -14.19
N PHE A 56 14.95 24.20 -13.70
CA PHE A 56 13.72 23.57 -13.19
C PHE A 56 13.58 23.63 -11.67
N THR A 57 14.69 23.81 -10.95
CA THR A 57 14.68 23.86 -9.50
C THR A 57 15.75 24.79 -8.94
N ASN A 58 15.49 25.35 -7.75
CA ASN A 58 16.44 26.10 -6.95
C ASN A 58 16.99 25.30 -5.75
N ALA A 59 16.50 24.07 -5.55
CA ALA A 59 16.89 23.23 -4.41
C ALA A 59 18.08 22.33 -4.76
N LYS A 60 19.16 22.43 -3.98
CA LYS A 60 20.25 21.44 -3.97
C LYS A 60 19.74 20.16 -3.29
N GLY A 61 20.24 19.00 -3.71
CA GLY A 61 19.87 17.73 -3.10
C GLY A 61 20.18 17.71 -1.61
N SER A 62 21.36 18.18 -1.20
CA SER A 62 21.78 18.20 0.20
C SER A 62 20.98 19.11 1.12
N SER A 63 20.13 20.00 0.58
CA SER A 63 19.32 20.92 1.39
C SER A 63 17.94 20.37 1.77
N TYR A 64 17.56 19.21 1.21
CA TYR A 64 16.24 18.59 1.36
C TYR A 64 15.10 19.61 1.16
N SER A 65 15.25 20.47 0.15
CA SER A 65 14.31 21.57 -0.14
C SER A 65 13.27 21.22 -1.20
N SER A 66 13.18 19.96 -1.58
CA SER A 66 12.17 19.42 -2.48
C SER A 66 11.31 18.39 -1.74
N TYR A 67 9.98 18.52 -1.80
CA TYR A 67 9.07 17.55 -1.19
C TYR A 67 9.12 16.15 -1.83
N HIS A 68 9.63 16.03 -3.06
CA HIS A 68 9.93 14.73 -3.64
C HIS A 68 11.00 13.98 -2.86
N GLN A 69 11.96 14.67 -2.24
CA GLN A 69 12.98 14.01 -1.42
C GLN A 69 12.40 13.47 -0.11
N TRP A 70 11.31 14.07 0.37
CA TRP A 70 10.56 13.62 1.54
C TRP A 70 9.51 12.56 1.20
N GLY A 71 9.36 12.20 -0.08
CA GLY A 71 8.37 11.22 -0.57
C GLY A 71 6.92 11.60 -0.27
N VAL A 72 6.62 12.91 -0.20
CA VAL A 72 5.27 13.45 0.03
C VAL A 72 4.78 14.30 -1.13
N ALA A 73 5.41 14.16 -2.29
CA ALA A 73 5.03 14.84 -3.53
C ALA A 73 5.14 13.91 -4.74
N PHE A 74 4.34 14.20 -5.76
CA PHE A 74 4.39 13.59 -7.07
C PHE A 74 4.06 14.60 -8.17
N ASP A 75 4.55 14.35 -9.37
CA ASP A 75 4.18 15.11 -10.57
C ASP A 75 3.35 14.25 -11.50
N ILE A 76 2.34 14.85 -12.13
CA ILE A 76 1.54 14.21 -13.17
C ILE A 76 1.97 14.66 -14.57
N TYR A 77 1.62 13.87 -15.57
CA TYR A 77 1.61 14.29 -16.95
C TYR A 77 0.33 13.86 -17.64
N ARG A 78 0.02 14.57 -18.72
CA ARG A 78 -1.13 14.31 -19.57
C ARG A 78 -0.92 13.06 -20.42
N ALA A 79 -1.91 12.18 -20.46
CA ALA A 79 -1.85 10.88 -21.13
C ALA A 79 -2.91 10.69 -22.24
N ASP A 80 -3.52 11.77 -22.72
CA ASP A 80 -4.57 11.77 -23.77
C ASP A 80 -4.04 11.92 -25.21
N GLY A 81 -2.72 11.83 -25.41
CA GLY A 81 -2.07 11.95 -26.72
C GLY A 81 -1.83 13.38 -27.22
N ARG A 82 -2.26 14.44 -26.50
CA ARG A 82 -2.04 15.85 -26.91
C ARG A 82 -0.66 16.41 -26.56
N GLY A 83 0.20 15.57 -25.97
CA GLY A 83 1.52 15.95 -25.45
C GLY A 83 1.51 16.07 -23.93
N ALA A 84 2.54 15.52 -23.29
CA ALA A 84 2.62 15.30 -21.85
C ALA A 84 2.45 16.57 -20.99
N TYR A 85 2.85 17.72 -21.52
CA TYR A 85 2.81 19.02 -20.82
C TYR A 85 2.06 20.11 -21.61
N TYR A 86 1.21 19.72 -22.56
CA TYR A 86 0.34 20.68 -23.26
C TYR A 86 -0.76 21.17 -22.33
N ASP A 87 -0.79 22.48 -22.06
CA ASP A 87 -1.70 23.11 -21.08
C ASP A 87 -2.44 24.36 -21.62
N LYS A 88 -2.42 24.62 -22.94
CA LYS A 88 -3.13 25.79 -23.50
C LYS A 88 -4.66 25.71 -23.32
N ASP A 89 -5.19 24.53 -23.05
CA ASP A 89 -6.60 24.26 -22.76
C ASP A 89 -6.93 24.20 -21.25
N GLY A 90 -5.96 24.59 -20.40
CA GLY A 90 -6.12 24.62 -18.94
C GLY A 90 -6.23 23.24 -18.29
N PHE A 91 -5.71 22.19 -18.95
CA PHE A 91 -5.77 20.81 -18.47
C PHE A 91 -5.25 20.64 -17.04
N PHE A 92 -4.07 21.18 -16.74
CA PHE A 92 -3.48 21.03 -15.41
C PHE A 92 -4.21 21.87 -14.36
N SER A 93 -4.86 22.97 -14.73
CA SER A 93 -5.72 23.71 -13.81
C SER A 93 -6.93 22.90 -13.38
N LYS A 94 -7.59 22.21 -14.31
CA LYS A 94 -8.73 21.32 -14.00
C LYS A 94 -8.31 20.14 -13.12
N ALA A 95 -7.19 19.48 -13.45
CA ALA A 95 -6.64 18.42 -12.62
C ALA A 95 -6.20 18.94 -11.23
N GLY A 96 -5.65 20.15 -11.18
CA GLY A 96 -5.28 20.87 -9.97
C GLY A 96 -6.43 21.04 -9.00
N GLU A 97 -7.56 21.56 -9.49
CA GLU A 97 -8.79 21.76 -8.69
C GLU A 97 -9.32 20.45 -8.11
N ILE A 98 -9.26 19.35 -8.88
CA ILE A 98 -9.62 18.01 -8.39
C ILE A 98 -8.68 17.58 -7.26
N GLY A 99 -7.36 17.75 -7.43
CA GLY A 99 -6.37 17.42 -6.40
C GLY A 99 -6.60 18.20 -5.11
N VAL A 100 -6.89 19.50 -5.21
CA VAL A 100 -7.26 20.32 -4.05
C VAL A 100 -8.52 19.79 -3.37
N SER A 101 -9.54 19.38 -4.14
CA SER A 101 -10.79 18.87 -3.57
C SER A 101 -10.65 17.57 -2.75
N ILE A 102 -9.59 16.80 -2.99
CA ILE A 102 -9.28 15.57 -2.24
C ILE A 102 -8.20 15.77 -1.16
N GLY A 103 -7.82 17.02 -0.89
CA GLY A 103 -6.89 17.36 0.19
C GLY A 103 -5.41 17.34 -0.19
N LEU A 104 -5.07 17.38 -1.48
CA LEU A 104 -3.70 17.67 -1.92
C LEU A 104 -3.47 19.18 -1.98
N GLU A 105 -2.24 19.61 -1.69
CA GLU A 105 -1.75 20.91 -2.15
C GLU A 105 -1.31 20.80 -3.61
N TRP A 106 -1.64 21.81 -4.41
CA TRP A 106 -1.33 21.86 -5.84
C TRP A 106 -0.34 22.98 -6.17
N GLY A 107 0.74 22.65 -6.87
CA GLY A 107 1.81 23.60 -7.21
C GLY A 107 1.41 24.68 -8.22
N GLY A 108 0.29 24.51 -8.92
CA GLY A 108 -0.28 25.55 -9.77
C GLY A 108 -0.86 26.74 -9.00
N SER A 109 -1.12 26.59 -7.70
CA SER A 109 -1.60 27.66 -6.81
C SER A 109 -0.46 28.49 -6.18
N TRP A 110 0.80 28.12 -6.41
CA TRP A 110 1.95 28.84 -5.86
C TRP A 110 2.13 30.21 -6.52
N LYS A 111 2.74 31.16 -5.80
CA LYS A 111 3.04 32.50 -6.36
C LYS A 111 4.24 32.47 -7.30
N SER A 112 5.28 31.73 -6.94
CA SER A 112 6.47 31.48 -7.73
C SER A 112 7.36 30.46 -6.99
N ILE A 113 8.00 29.49 -7.65
CA ILE A 113 7.83 29.14 -9.07
C ILE A 113 6.53 28.35 -9.20
N VAL A 114 5.66 28.70 -10.15
CA VAL A 114 4.41 27.95 -10.39
C VAL A 114 4.73 26.62 -11.05
N ASP A 115 4.27 25.52 -10.46
CA ASP A 115 4.52 24.15 -10.94
C ASP A 115 3.22 23.36 -11.07
N LYS A 116 2.55 23.49 -12.22
CA LYS A 116 1.21 22.94 -12.43
C LYS A 116 1.13 21.40 -12.42
N PRO A 117 2.15 20.64 -12.85
CA PRO A 117 2.19 19.19 -12.67
C PRO A 117 2.26 18.71 -11.22
N HIS A 118 2.72 19.55 -10.28
CA HIS A 118 3.12 19.14 -8.93
C HIS A 118 1.96 19.06 -7.95
N PHE A 119 1.93 17.99 -7.16
CA PHE A 119 1.05 17.81 -6.01
C PHE A 119 1.83 17.35 -4.78
N GLN A 120 1.38 17.74 -3.60
CA GLN A 120 1.98 17.33 -2.33
C GLN A 120 0.98 17.24 -1.18
N LEU A 121 1.39 16.58 -0.10
CA LEU A 121 0.66 16.63 1.18
C LEU A 121 0.83 18.02 1.84
N PRO A 122 -0.26 18.63 2.36
CA PRO A 122 -0.25 20.02 2.86
C PRO A 122 0.33 20.20 4.29
N ASP A 123 0.58 19.12 5.01
CA ASP A 123 0.72 19.07 6.48
C ASP A 123 1.92 19.84 7.02
N TRP A 124 2.92 20.06 6.16
CA TRP A 124 4.17 20.75 6.51
C TRP A 124 4.28 22.13 5.85
N GLY A 125 3.19 22.62 5.26
CA GLY A 125 3.09 23.87 4.52
C GLY A 125 3.71 23.80 3.13
N SER A 126 3.64 24.91 2.39
CA SER A 126 4.14 24.99 1.00
C SER A 126 5.67 24.99 0.87
N SER A 127 6.42 24.87 1.97
CA SER A 127 7.89 24.80 1.97
C SER A 127 8.39 23.78 2.96
N THR A 128 9.48 23.06 2.63
CA THR A 128 10.01 21.97 3.48
C THR A 128 10.55 22.43 4.84
N SER A 129 10.49 23.74 5.16
CA SER A 129 10.79 24.27 6.48
C SER A 129 9.94 23.62 7.58
N GLY A 130 8.68 23.30 7.32
CA GLY A 130 7.82 22.64 8.30
C GLY A 130 8.33 21.25 8.68
N ILE A 131 8.56 20.39 7.68
CA ILE A 131 9.01 19.01 7.90
C ILE A 131 10.43 18.95 8.49
N LYS A 132 11.31 19.87 8.08
CA LYS A 132 12.69 19.99 8.59
C LYS A 132 12.78 20.42 10.06
N LYS A 133 11.71 21.01 10.64
CA LYS A 133 11.67 21.29 12.08
C LYS A 133 11.56 20.02 12.91
N HIS A 134 10.93 18.98 12.35
CA HIS A 134 10.65 17.73 13.06
C HIS A 134 11.67 16.64 12.72
N TYR A 135 12.20 16.63 11.49
CA TYR A 135 13.08 15.58 11.00
C TYR A 135 14.33 16.17 10.37
N LYS A 136 15.51 15.62 10.71
CA LYS A 136 16.78 16.11 10.15
C LYS A 136 17.00 15.62 8.72
N THR A 137 16.52 14.42 8.40
CA THR A 137 16.68 13.81 7.07
C THR A 137 15.39 13.13 6.61
N PRO A 138 15.18 12.97 5.29
CA PRO A 138 14.04 12.23 4.77
C PRO A 138 13.95 10.79 5.28
N GLU A 139 15.09 10.11 5.46
CA GLU A 139 15.11 8.73 5.94
C GLU A 139 14.57 8.62 7.37
N GLN A 140 14.83 9.62 8.23
CA GLN A 140 14.24 9.67 9.57
C GLN A 140 12.72 9.80 9.53
N PHE A 141 12.21 10.59 8.58
CA PHE A 141 10.78 10.76 8.39
C PHE A 141 10.12 9.50 7.82
N MET A 142 10.71 8.88 6.79
CA MET A 142 10.14 7.68 6.16
C MET A 142 10.04 6.50 7.13
N LYS A 143 10.96 6.39 8.09
CA LYS A 143 10.87 5.40 9.18
C LYS A 143 9.61 5.54 10.04
N THR A 144 9.01 6.73 10.11
CA THR A 144 7.76 6.92 10.85
C THR A 144 6.54 6.40 10.09
N TRP A 145 6.64 6.17 8.78
CA TRP A 145 5.56 5.59 7.98
C TRP A 145 5.45 4.10 8.25
N SER A 146 6.59 3.42 8.34
CA SER A 146 6.65 1.99 8.71
C SER A 146 6.08 1.73 10.10
N ALA A 147 6.25 2.67 11.05
CA ALA A 147 5.60 2.58 12.36
C ALA A 147 4.07 2.79 12.31
N ALA A 148 3.53 3.44 11.28
CA ALA A 148 2.09 3.55 11.06
C ALA A 148 1.51 2.32 10.32
N GLU A 149 2.32 1.65 9.50
CA GLU A 149 1.96 0.37 8.85
C GLU A 149 2.13 -0.83 9.80
N GLU A 150 3.15 -0.85 10.67
CA GLU A 150 3.33 -1.89 11.71
C GLU A 150 2.33 -1.78 12.88
N ASN A 151 1.68 -0.62 13.06
CA ASN A 151 0.65 -0.43 14.09
C ASN A 151 -0.80 -0.63 13.60
N GLN A 152 -1.01 -1.00 12.34
CA GLN A 152 -2.29 -1.56 11.93
C GLN A 152 -2.23 -3.08 12.07
N ILE A 153 -2.64 -3.55 13.24
CA ILE A 153 -3.08 -4.93 13.42
C ILE A 153 -4.32 -5.11 12.52
N VAL A 154 -4.10 -5.62 11.30
CA VAL A 154 -5.18 -5.96 10.38
C VAL A 154 -5.47 -7.45 10.54
N GLU A 155 -6.72 -7.79 10.88
CA GLU A 155 -7.16 -9.19 10.88
C GLU A 155 -6.88 -9.82 9.52
N GLY A 156 -6.33 -11.05 9.52
CA GLY A 156 -6.11 -11.77 8.29
C GLY A 156 -5.04 -12.85 8.33
N TRP A 157 -4.81 -13.44 7.16
CA TRP A 157 -3.79 -14.44 6.95
C TRP A 157 -2.37 -13.88 7.17
N ARG A 158 -1.55 -14.70 7.82
CA ARG A 158 -0.11 -14.51 7.98
C ARG A 158 0.61 -15.81 7.62
N HIS A 159 1.83 -15.68 7.11
CA HIS A 159 2.65 -16.81 6.71
C HIS A 159 4.11 -16.54 7.06
N ASP A 160 4.73 -17.50 7.72
CA ASP A 160 6.16 -17.48 8.00
C ASP A 160 6.78 -18.87 7.78
N ALA A 161 8.00 -19.08 8.26
CA ALA A 161 8.74 -20.33 8.07
C ALA A 161 8.04 -21.57 8.66
N HIS A 162 7.12 -21.41 9.61
CA HIS A 162 6.37 -22.50 10.23
C HIS A 162 5.01 -22.76 9.56
N GLY A 163 4.55 -21.85 8.68
CA GLY A 163 3.34 -22.00 7.89
C GLY A 163 2.34 -20.86 8.08
N TRP A 164 1.08 -21.13 7.71
CA TRP A 164 -0.01 -20.17 7.76
C TRP A 164 -0.69 -20.11 9.12
N TRP A 165 -1.03 -18.91 9.57
CA TRP A 165 -1.82 -18.64 10.77
C TRP A 165 -2.76 -17.44 10.55
N TRP A 166 -3.75 -17.28 11.43
CA TRP A 166 -4.72 -16.19 11.35
C TRP A 166 -4.53 -15.21 12.51
N GLN A 167 -4.27 -13.96 12.16
CA GLN A 167 -4.18 -12.84 13.11
C GLN A 167 -5.57 -12.24 13.30
N ASN A 168 -6.02 -12.09 14.55
CA ASN A 168 -7.25 -11.39 14.91
C ASN A 168 -7.04 -9.86 14.91
N GLU A 169 -8.12 -9.08 14.94
CA GLU A 169 -8.09 -7.61 14.98
C GLU A 169 -7.34 -7.01 16.18
N ASP A 170 -7.17 -7.77 17.27
CA ASP A 170 -6.45 -7.36 18.48
C ASP A 170 -4.97 -7.79 18.49
N GLY A 171 -4.53 -8.52 17.46
CA GLY A 171 -3.14 -8.97 17.27
C GLY A 171 -2.84 -10.31 17.90
N SER A 172 -3.80 -10.89 18.61
CA SER A 172 -3.76 -12.31 18.98
C SER A 172 -3.91 -13.19 17.73
N TRP A 173 -3.71 -14.50 17.89
CA TRP A 173 -3.90 -15.48 16.82
C TRP A 173 -4.87 -16.56 17.24
N VAL A 174 -5.47 -17.22 16.24
CA VAL A 174 -6.35 -18.37 16.47
C VAL A 174 -5.49 -19.59 16.82
N ALA A 175 -5.77 -20.25 17.93
CA ALA A 175 -5.11 -21.48 18.34
C ALA A 175 -6.12 -22.48 18.90
N SER A 176 -5.93 -23.77 18.61
CA SER A 176 -6.81 -24.87 19.05
C SER A 176 -8.28 -24.61 18.74
N ASP A 177 -8.60 -24.19 17.52
CA ASP A 177 -9.97 -23.84 17.15
C ASP A 177 -10.24 -23.97 15.65
N TRP A 178 -11.52 -24.05 15.30
CA TRP A 178 -12.01 -23.98 13.92
C TRP A 178 -12.35 -22.55 13.53
N ARG A 179 -12.04 -22.16 12.29
CA ARG A 179 -12.55 -20.91 11.71
C ARG A 179 -13.08 -21.13 10.30
N LEU A 180 -14.16 -20.42 10.00
CA LEU A 180 -14.64 -20.23 8.64
C LEU A 180 -14.06 -18.92 8.12
N ILE A 181 -13.20 -19.01 7.11
CA ILE A 181 -12.50 -17.87 6.51
C ILE A 181 -12.70 -17.95 5.00
N ASN A 182 -13.17 -16.87 4.38
CA ASN A 182 -13.47 -16.82 2.94
C ASN A 182 -14.28 -18.04 2.45
N HIS A 183 -15.34 -18.40 3.18
CA HIS A 183 -16.21 -19.54 2.92
C HIS A 183 -15.59 -20.94 3.08
N HIS A 184 -14.38 -21.07 3.63
CA HIS A 184 -13.71 -22.36 3.82
C HIS A 184 -13.36 -22.61 5.29
N HIS A 185 -13.48 -23.87 5.72
CA HIS A 185 -13.18 -24.28 7.09
C HIS A 185 -11.69 -24.60 7.27
N TYR A 186 -11.07 -24.02 8.29
CA TYR A 186 -9.67 -24.24 8.66
C TYR A 186 -9.59 -24.63 10.14
N LEU A 187 -8.69 -25.58 10.45
CA LEU A 187 -8.38 -26.00 11.80
C LEU A 187 -6.99 -25.51 12.21
N PHE A 188 -6.93 -24.77 13.32
CA PHE A 188 -5.70 -24.23 13.89
C PHE A 188 -5.22 -25.10 15.04
N GLY A 189 -3.95 -25.49 15.01
CA GLY A 189 -3.34 -26.24 16.11
C GLY A 189 -3.06 -25.37 17.34
N ALA A 190 -2.57 -25.98 18.42
CA ALA A 190 -2.26 -25.28 19.66
C ALA A 190 -1.16 -24.21 19.52
N ASN A 191 -0.30 -24.35 18.51
CA ASN A 191 0.75 -23.37 18.18
C ASN A 191 0.26 -22.24 17.25
N GLY A 192 -1.02 -22.24 16.87
CA GLY A 192 -1.63 -21.17 16.07
C GLY A 192 -1.57 -21.36 14.56
N TYR A 193 -0.90 -22.40 14.06
CA TYR A 193 -0.79 -22.66 12.61
C TYR A 193 -1.86 -23.63 12.12
N ILE A 194 -2.32 -23.44 10.89
CA ILE A 194 -3.30 -24.33 10.25
C ILE A 194 -2.75 -25.75 10.09
N ARG A 195 -3.64 -26.73 10.09
CA ARG A 195 -3.31 -28.11 9.77
C ARG A 195 -3.38 -28.39 8.28
N THR A 196 -2.58 -29.35 7.82
CA THR A 196 -2.55 -29.87 6.45
C THR A 196 -2.44 -31.39 6.50
N GLY A 197 -3.05 -32.11 5.57
CA GLY A 197 -3.15 -33.57 5.61
C GLY A 197 -4.21 -34.07 6.60
N TRP A 198 -4.04 -35.30 7.07
CA TRP A 198 -4.97 -35.96 7.99
C TRP A 198 -4.69 -35.59 9.45
N HIS A 199 -5.71 -35.11 10.15
CA HIS A 199 -5.63 -34.81 11.58
C HIS A 199 -6.93 -35.17 12.31
N ARG A 200 -6.83 -35.49 13.60
CA ARG A 200 -7.98 -35.66 14.49
C ARG A 200 -8.32 -34.37 15.20
N TRP A 201 -9.62 -34.11 15.35
CA TRP A 201 -10.12 -33.01 16.19
C TRP A 201 -11.11 -33.55 17.22
N ASN A 202 -10.84 -33.27 18.49
CA ASN A 202 -11.77 -33.52 19.58
C ASN A 202 -12.46 -32.19 19.98
N PRO A 203 -13.77 -32.04 19.73
CA PRO A 203 -14.51 -30.82 20.08
C PRO A 203 -14.70 -30.63 21.59
N ASP A 204 -14.69 -31.70 22.38
CA ASP A 204 -14.89 -31.64 23.85
C ASP A 204 -13.65 -31.09 24.55
N THR A 205 -12.46 -31.51 24.12
CA THR A 205 -11.18 -31.08 24.71
C THR A 205 -10.53 -29.94 23.95
N LYS A 206 -11.06 -29.58 22.76
CA LYS A 206 -10.49 -28.63 21.81
C LYS A 206 -9.04 -28.95 21.44
N GLN A 207 -8.77 -30.22 21.15
CA GLN A 207 -7.42 -30.69 20.83
C GLN A 207 -7.32 -31.22 19.41
N VAL A 208 -6.22 -30.86 18.76
CA VAL A 208 -5.76 -31.48 17.51
C VAL A 208 -4.84 -32.63 17.86
N ASP A 209 -5.10 -33.81 17.29
CA ASP A 209 -4.39 -35.07 17.54
C ASP A 209 -4.18 -35.38 19.03
N PRO A 210 -5.26 -35.49 19.82
CA PRO A 210 -5.13 -35.81 21.22
C PRO A 210 -4.45 -37.18 21.41
N ALA A 211 -3.58 -37.27 22.43
CA ALA A 211 -2.75 -38.44 22.67
C ALA A 211 -3.56 -39.70 23.04
N ASP A 212 -4.77 -39.53 23.56
CA ASP A 212 -5.73 -40.60 23.85
C ASP A 212 -6.43 -41.14 22.59
N GLY A 213 -6.23 -40.49 21.44
CA GLY A 213 -6.79 -40.87 20.15
C GLY A 213 -8.26 -40.50 19.95
N SER A 214 -8.86 -39.73 20.85
CA SER A 214 -10.24 -39.24 20.76
C SER A 214 -10.47 -38.26 19.60
N GLY A 215 -11.74 -38.03 19.26
CA GLY A 215 -12.15 -37.11 18.20
C GLY A 215 -12.30 -37.75 16.81
N ASP A 216 -12.71 -36.93 15.85
CA ASP A 216 -13.00 -37.36 14.48
C ASP A 216 -11.86 -37.00 13.52
N TRP A 217 -11.74 -37.75 12.43
CA TRP A 217 -10.74 -37.50 11.38
C TRP A 217 -11.22 -36.49 10.35
N TYR A 218 -10.34 -35.56 10.03
CA TYR A 218 -10.53 -34.55 8.98
C TYR A 218 -9.30 -34.53 8.07
N TYR A 219 -9.54 -34.27 6.78
CA TYR A 219 -8.47 -34.05 5.80
C TYR A 219 -8.42 -32.58 5.41
N PHE A 220 -7.22 -32.01 5.44
CA PHE A 220 -6.96 -30.62 5.09
C PHE A 220 -6.04 -30.55 3.88
N GLN A 221 -6.35 -29.68 2.93
CA GLN A 221 -5.60 -29.52 1.68
C GLN A 221 -4.10 -29.25 1.94
N GLU A 222 -3.20 -30.02 1.34
CA GLU A 222 -1.76 -29.91 1.65
C GLU A 222 -1.05 -28.74 0.93
N GLY A 223 -1.60 -28.23 -0.17
CA GLY A 223 -1.01 -27.12 -0.92
C GLY A 223 -1.98 -26.50 -1.94
N GLY A 224 -1.50 -25.47 -2.64
CA GLY A 224 -2.30 -24.65 -3.57
C GLY A 224 -3.01 -23.49 -2.89
N ASP A 225 -3.87 -22.79 -3.63
CA ASP A 225 -4.49 -21.52 -3.19
C ASP A 225 -5.40 -21.67 -1.95
N LEU A 226 -5.86 -22.89 -1.66
CA LEU A 226 -6.70 -23.23 -0.51
C LEU A 226 -5.97 -24.17 0.47
N GLN A 227 -4.65 -24.04 0.60
CA GLN A 227 -3.88 -24.83 1.57
C GLN A 227 -4.49 -24.75 2.97
N GLY A 228 -4.72 -25.92 3.57
CA GLY A 228 -5.32 -26.13 4.89
C GLY A 228 -6.85 -26.05 4.93
N ALA A 229 -7.52 -25.82 3.80
CA ALA A 229 -8.99 -25.91 3.75
C ALA A 229 -9.42 -27.37 3.98
N CYS A 230 -10.43 -27.55 4.84
CA CYS A 230 -10.98 -28.86 5.17
C CYS A 230 -11.75 -29.42 3.98
N TRP A 231 -11.59 -30.73 3.74
CA TRP A 231 -12.44 -31.48 2.83
C TRP A 231 -13.60 -32.13 3.57
N HIS A 232 -14.74 -32.29 2.90
CA HIS A 232 -15.86 -33.07 3.41
C HIS A 232 -16.42 -34.01 2.35
N SER A 233 -17.17 -35.02 2.79
CA SER A 233 -17.90 -35.90 1.90
C SER A 233 -19.21 -35.26 1.45
N ARG A 234 -19.51 -35.43 0.17
CA ARG A 234 -20.83 -35.20 -0.42
C ARG A 234 -21.77 -36.36 -0.13
N SER A 235 -23.06 -36.14 -0.37
CA SER A 235 -24.10 -37.17 -0.24
C SER A 235 -23.86 -38.41 -1.10
N ASN A 236 -23.09 -38.28 -2.19
CA ASN A 236 -22.70 -39.39 -3.07
C ASN A 236 -21.37 -40.05 -2.68
N GLY A 237 -20.78 -39.68 -1.53
CA GLY A 237 -19.51 -40.22 -1.02
C GLY A 237 -18.25 -39.64 -1.68
N ALA A 238 -18.37 -38.77 -2.69
CA ALA A 238 -17.23 -38.06 -3.23
C ALA A 238 -16.75 -36.96 -2.27
N MET A 239 -15.46 -36.67 -2.26
CA MET A 239 -14.88 -35.63 -1.41
C MET A 239 -14.75 -34.31 -2.18
N GLU A 240 -14.99 -33.18 -1.52
CA GLU A 240 -14.70 -31.84 -2.03
C GLU A 240 -14.19 -30.91 -0.93
N VAL A 241 -13.52 -29.82 -1.32
CA VAL A 241 -13.15 -28.78 -0.35
C VAL A 241 -14.42 -28.16 0.21
N TRP A 242 -14.52 -28.11 1.53
CA TRP A 242 -15.69 -27.65 2.23
C TRP A 242 -15.89 -26.16 2.05
N TYR A 243 -16.84 -25.83 1.18
CA TYR A 243 -17.37 -24.50 0.99
C TYR A 243 -18.66 -24.33 1.81
N ALA A 244 -18.73 -23.29 2.64
CA ALA A 244 -19.92 -22.93 3.39
C ALA A 244 -20.52 -21.62 2.85
N GLU A 245 -21.76 -21.70 2.39
CA GLU A 245 -22.59 -20.52 2.09
C GLU A 245 -22.91 -19.82 3.43
N LYS A 246 -22.16 -18.78 3.75
CA LYS A 246 -22.52 -17.79 4.77
C LYS A 246 -22.57 -16.43 4.13
#